data_AF-A0A927Y6Y7-F1
#
_entry.id   AF-A0A927Y6Y7-F1
#
_cell.length_a   1.000
_cell.length_b   1.000
_cell.length_c   1.000
_cell.angle_alpha   90.00
_cell.angle_beta   90.00
_cell.angle_gamma   90.00
#
_symmetry.space_group_name_H-M   'P 1'
#
loop_
_entity.id
_entity.type
_entity.pdbx_description
1 polymer ?
#
loop_
_entity_poly.entity_id
_entity_poly.type
_entity_poly.pdbx_seq_one_letter_code
_entity_poly.pdbx_strand_id
1 'polypeptide(L)'
;MELKEKLQKAFEAVQSRNAEAAKEAVDELKALPKTAEGVFDLSSVDSDVWAAAGLAYPVYVGYETVCNKKEGYPDLIAQMRAWNEMLKADYSFEKAAKAANMWIHTIEYMSPEIYEYYRELCDIFKANVRETLNKFYAEGKPEGAGAEMFKAAVLQACEADILLAEKYENRV
;
A
#
# COMPACT_ATOMS: atom_id res chain seq x y z
N MET A 1 -0.45 10.54 22.13
CA MET A 1 0.27 9.78 21.10
C MET A 1 -0.26 10.28 19.78
N GLU A 2 0.60 10.80 18.91
CA GLU A 2 0.20 11.30 17.60
C GLU A 2 -0.28 10.12 16.73
N LEU A 3 -1.17 10.39 15.76
CA LEU A 3 -1.76 9.33 14.94
C LEU A 3 -0.68 8.55 14.15
N LYS A 4 0.41 9.20 13.75
CA LYS A 4 1.56 8.53 13.11
C LYS A 4 2.16 7.44 13.98
N GLU A 5 2.42 7.73 15.26
CA GLU A 5 2.99 6.76 16.21
C GLU A 5 2.00 5.61 16.49
N LYS A 6 0.69 5.91 16.53
CA LYS A 6 -0.37 4.90 16.63
C LYS A 6 -0.36 3.96 15.44
N LEU A 7 -0.30 4.51 14.22
CA LEU A 7 -0.26 3.72 12.98
C LEU A 7 1.01 2.87 12.87
N GLN A 8 2.17 3.37 13.31
CA GLN A 8 3.41 2.58 13.35
C GLN A 8 3.26 1.36 14.27
N LYS A 9 2.82 1.56 15.51
CA LYS A 9 2.58 0.47 16.47
C LYS A 9 1.50 -0.50 15.98
N ALA A 10 0.44 0.03 15.37
CA ALA A 10 -0.62 -0.78 14.79
C ALA A 10 -0.12 -1.62 13.61
N PHE A 11 0.80 -1.10 12.80
CA PHE A 11 1.39 -1.83 11.69
C PHE A 11 2.23 -3.02 12.18
N GLU A 12 3.07 -2.81 13.19
CA GLU A 12 3.82 -3.88 13.87
C GLU A 12 2.89 -4.93 14.49
N ALA A 13 1.76 -4.50 15.06
CA ALA A 13 0.76 -5.40 15.63
C ALA A 13 0.05 -6.24 14.55
N VAL A 14 -0.32 -5.64 13.42
CA VAL A 14 -0.90 -6.37 12.27
C VAL A 14 0.10 -7.39 11.71
N GLN A 15 1.38 -7.03 11.55
CA GLN A 15 2.46 -7.94 11.19
C GLN A 15 2.57 -9.13 12.14
N SER A 16 2.39 -8.88 13.44
CA SER A 16 2.43 -9.89 14.50
C SER A 16 1.11 -10.65 14.70
N ARG A 17 0.17 -10.55 13.76
CA ARG A 17 -1.16 -11.19 13.80
C ARG A 17 -2.02 -10.80 15.02
N ASN A 18 -1.86 -9.56 15.51
CA ASN A 18 -2.64 -8.96 16.58
C ASN A 18 -3.38 -7.72 16.07
N ALA A 19 -4.27 -7.92 15.08
CA ALA A 19 -4.99 -6.84 14.42
C ALA A 19 -5.97 -6.11 15.36
N GLU A 20 -6.39 -6.74 16.47
CA GLU A 20 -7.23 -6.14 17.49
C GLU A 20 -6.57 -4.91 18.13
N ALA A 21 -5.24 -4.94 18.29
CA ALA A 21 -4.47 -3.81 18.82
C ALA A 21 -4.44 -2.60 17.87
N ALA A 22 -4.80 -2.77 16.59
CA ALA A 22 -4.91 -1.68 15.63
C ALA A 22 -6.21 -0.89 15.74
N LYS A 23 -7.19 -1.34 16.54
CA LYS A 23 -8.55 -0.77 16.58
C LYS A 23 -8.56 0.75 16.78
N GLU A 24 -7.85 1.24 17.80
CA GLU A 24 -7.84 2.68 18.13
C GLU A 24 -7.26 3.51 16.97
N ALA A 25 -6.16 3.04 16.37
CA ALA A 25 -5.54 3.72 15.24
C ALA A 25 -6.46 3.75 14.01
N VAL A 26 -7.23 2.67 13.77
CA VAL A 26 -8.18 2.58 12.66
C VAL A 26 -9.41 3.44 12.89
N ASP A 27 -9.94 3.50 14.13
CA ASP A 27 -11.08 4.37 14.45
C ASP A 27 -10.71 5.84 14.23
N GLU A 28 -9.51 6.27 14.61
CA GLU A 28 -8.99 7.62 14.35
C GLU A 28 -8.72 7.87 12.86
N LEU A 29 -8.15 6.90 12.15
CA LEU A 29 -7.93 6.99 10.70
C LEU A 29 -9.25 7.16 9.95
N LYS A 30 -10.30 6.40 10.31
CA LYS A 30 -11.63 6.51 9.72
C LYS A 30 -12.33 7.85 10.02
N ALA A 31 -11.96 8.50 11.12
CA ALA A 31 -12.48 9.81 11.48
C ALA A 31 -11.81 10.96 10.72
N LEU A 32 -10.69 10.71 10.03
CA LEU A 32 -10.05 11.72 9.19
C LEU A 32 -10.99 12.15 8.05
N PRO A 33 -10.95 13.42 7.64
CA PRO A 33 -11.65 13.85 6.44
C PRO A 33 -11.10 13.14 5.21
N LYS A 34 -11.90 13.11 4.14
CA LYS A 34 -11.44 12.66 2.82
C LYS A 34 -10.97 13.86 1.99
N THR A 35 -9.94 13.68 1.17
CA THR A 35 -9.55 14.67 0.16
C THR A 35 -10.60 14.77 -0.95
N ALA A 36 -10.41 15.70 -1.90
CA ALA A 36 -11.27 15.82 -3.08
C ALA A 36 -11.27 14.55 -3.96
N GLU A 37 -10.16 13.82 -3.96
CA GLU A 37 -9.96 12.55 -4.67
C GLU A 37 -10.59 11.35 -3.93
N GLY A 38 -11.07 11.55 -2.69
CA GLY A 38 -11.79 10.54 -1.91
C GLY A 38 -10.89 9.63 -1.06
N VAL A 39 -9.61 9.95 -0.89
CA VAL A 39 -8.69 9.23 0.02
C VAL A 39 -8.68 9.86 1.41
N PHE A 40 -8.25 9.14 2.45
CA PHE A 40 -8.01 9.76 3.76
C PHE A 40 -7.04 10.94 3.63
N ASP A 41 -7.35 12.07 4.27
CA ASP A 41 -6.43 13.20 4.34
C ASP A 41 -5.32 12.92 5.37
N LEU A 42 -4.21 12.41 4.86
CA LEU A 42 -3.06 12.00 5.66
C LEU A 42 -2.05 13.14 5.91
N SER A 43 -2.36 14.38 5.54
CA SER A 43 -1.47 15.53 5.72
C SER A 43 -1.14 15.83 7.20
N SER A 44 -2.04 15.42 8.11
CA SER A 44 -1.83 15.50 9.56
C SER A 44 -1.01 14.33 10.14
N VAL A 45 -0.84 13.25 9.38
CA VAL A 45 -0.06 12.07 9.78
C VAL A 45 1.40 12.25 9.41
N ASP A 46 1.69 12.67 8.19
CA ASP A 46 3.03 13.00 7.73
C ASP A 46 2.98 14.07 6.64
N SER A 47 4.00 14.92 6.58
CA SER A 47 4.26 15.81 5.46
C SER A 47 4.42 15.06 4.12
N ASP A 48 4.93 13.83 4.16
CA ASP A 48 4.94 12.90 3.04
C ASP A 48 3.73 11.98 3.10
N VAL A 49 2.67 12.40 2.40
CA VAL A 49 1.39 11.66 2.36
C VAL A 49 1.53 10.24 1.80
N TRP A 50 2.53 9.96 0.95
CA TRP A 50 2.75 8.61 0.42
C TRP A 50 3.39 7.70 1.46
N ALA A 51 4.30 8.24 2.28
CA ALA A 51 4.86 7.51 3.42
C ALA A 51 3.78 7.23 4.48
N ALA A 52 2.92 8.21 4.78
CA ALA A 52 1.78 8.02 5.67
C ALA A 52 0.82 6.95 5.15
N ALA A 53 0.53 6.95 3.84
CA ALA A 53 -0.35 5.97 3.21
C ALA A 53 0.21 4.54 3.32
N GLY A 54 1.54 4.40 3.20
CA GLY A 54 2.26 3.14 3.41
C GLY A 54 2.10 2.54 4.82
N LEU A 55 1.74 3.34 5.83
CA LEU A 55 1.37 2.87 7.17
C LEU A 55 -0.15 2.67 7.30
N ALA A 56 -0.93 3.64 6.81
CA ALA A 56 -2.36 3.72 7.06
C ALA A 56 -3.15 2.55 6.42
N TYR A 57 -2.90 2.24 5.15
CA TYR A 57 -3.72 1.25 4.43
C TYR A 57 -3.48 -0.20 4.83
N PRO A 58 -2.23 -0.66 5.05
CA PRO A 58 -1.99 -2.00 5.58
C PRO A 58 -2.62 -2.20 6.97
N VAL A 59 -2.54 -1.18 7.84
CA VAL A 59 -3.19 -1.19 9.16
C VAL A 59 -4.71 -1.27 9.02
N TYR A 60 -5.27 -0.42 8.16
CA TYR A 60 -6.70 -0.37 7.92
C TYR A 60 -7.24 -1.72 7.43
N VAL A 61 -6.65 -2.28 6.37
CA VAL A 61 -7.12 -3.54 5.80
C VAL A 61 -6.88 -4.72 6.75
N GLY A 62 -5.77 -4.75 7.49
CA GLY A 62 -5.51 -5.80 8.48
C GLY A 62 -6.60 -5.87 9.55
N TYR A 63 -7.00 -4.71 10.09
CA TYR A 63 -8.14 -4.63 11.01
C TYR A 63 -9.46 -5.01 10.34
N GLU A 64 -9.74 -4.52 9.12
CA GLU A 64 -10.98 -4.87 8.41
C GLU A 64 -11.11 -6.38 8.17
N THR A 65 -10.01 -7.02 7.78
CA THR A 65 -9.94 -8.45 7.51
C THR A 65 -10.23 -9.30 8.74
N VAL A 66 -9.60 -8.96 9.87
CA VAL A 66 -9.63 -9.80 11.09
C VAL A 66 -10.80 -9.41 12.00
N CYS A 67 -11.03 -8.12 12.21
CA CYS A 67 -11.89 -7.62 13.28
C CYS A 67 -13.24 -7.08 12.79
N ASN A 68 -13.35 -6.63 11.53
CA ASN A 68 -14.54 -5.91 11.04
C ASN A 68 -15.22 -6.55 9.83
N LYS A 69 -15.04 -7.85 9.64
CA LYS A 69 -15.75 -8.65 8.60
C LYS A 69 -15.66 -8.06 7.19
N LYS A 70 -14.57 -7.33 6.88
CA LYS A 70 -14.27 -6.76 5.56
C LYS A 70 -15.27 -5.67 5.10
N GLU A 71 -16.04 -5.07 6.02
CA GLU A 71 -17.04 -4.04 5.67
C GLU A 71 -16.42 -2.81 4.98
N GLY A 72 -15.17 -2.50 5.29
CA GLY A 72 -14.41 -1.40 4.69
C GLY A 72 -13.82 -1.67 3.31
N TYR A 73 -13.85 -2.90 2.79
CA TYR A 73 -13.20 -3.24 1.52
C TYR A 73 -13.72 -2.43 0.31
N PRO A 74 -15.02 -2.15 0.16
CA PRO A 74 -15.51 -1.32 -0.93
C PRO A 74 -14.91 0.10 -0.93
N ASP A 75 -14.82 0.73 0.24
CA ASP A 75 -14.18 2.06 0.38
C ASP A 75 -12.66 1.97 0.16
N LEU A 76 -12.01 0.93 0.71
CA LEU A 76 -10.58 0.67 0.49
C LEU A 76 -10.26 0.63 -1.01
N ILE A 77 -10.98 -0.17 -1.81
CA ILE A 77 -10.66 -0.30 -3.23
C ILE A 77 -10.94 0.99 -4.01
N ALA A 78 -11.97 1.76 -3.63
CA ALA A 78 -12.22 3.07 -4.21
C ALA A 78 -11.06 4.03 -3.94
N GLN A 79 -10.50 4.00 -2.73
CA GLN A 79 -9.31 4.77 -2.39
C GLN A 79 -8.06 4.28 -3.15
N MET A 80 -7.88 2.96 -3.34
CA MET A 80 -6.75 2.44 -4.13
C MET A 80 -6.78 2.92 -5.58
N ARG A 81 -7.97 3.02 -6.18
CA ARG A 81 -8.15 3.63 -7.51
C ARG A 81 -7.77 5.10 -7.50
N ALA A 82 -8.23 5.87 -6.51
CA ALA A 82 -7.89 7.28 -6.40
C ALA A 82 -6.38 7.51 -6.25
N TRP A 83 -5.70 6.74 -5.39
CA TRP A 83 -4.24 6.76 -5.27
C TRP A 83 -3.54 6.44 -6.59
N ASN A 84 -4.05 5.48 -7.36
CA ASN A 84 -3.49 5.15 -8.67
C ASN A 84 -3.62 6.32 -9.67
N GLU A 85 -4.76 6.99 -9.70
CA GLU A 85 -4.93 8.18 -10.56
C GLU A 85 -4.07 9.36 -10.10
N MET A 86 -3.93 9.57 -8.78
CA MET A 86 -3.00 10.56 -8.22
C MET A 86 -1.54 10.25 -8.59
N LEU A 87 -1.14 8.97 -8.57
CA LEU A 87 0.19 8.55 -9.01
C LEU A 87 0.41 8.84 -10.49
N LYS A 88 -0.57 8.54 -11.36
CA LYS A 88 -0.48 8.78 -12.80
C LYS A 88 -0.40 10.27 -13.15
N ALA A 89 -1.09 11.12 -12.39
CA ALA A 89 -1.11 12.56 -12.62
C ALA A 89 0.26 13.22 -12.36
N ASP A 90 1.06 12.69 -11.43
CA ASP A 90 2.40 13.19 -11.10
C ASP A 90 3.37 12.04 -10.81
N TYR A 91 3.68 11.30 -11.88
CA TYR A 91 4.41 10.03 -11.79
C TYR A 91 5.92 10.26 -11.63
N SER A 92 6.44 9.96 -10.44
CA SER A 92 7.88 9.95 -10.15
C SER A 92 8.31 8.61 -9.58
N PHE A 93 9.61 8.29 -9.68
CA PHE A 93 10.14 7.02 -9.16
C PHE A 93 9.88 6.86 -7.66
N GLU A 94 10.12 7.92 -6.88
CA GLU A 94 9.93 7.92 -5.44
C GLU A 94 8.46 7.63 -5.05
N LYS A 95 7.50 8.26 -5.74
CA LYS A 95 6.08 8.00 -5.51
C LYS A 95 5.68 6.60 -5.95
N ALA A 96 6.19 6.14 -7.09
CA ALA A 96 5.92 4.79 -7.60
C ALA A 96 6.46 3.70 -6.65
N ALA A 97 7.63 3.91 -6.05
CA ALA A 97 8.21 3.03 -5.04
C ALA A 97 7.35 2.97 -3.76
N LYS A 98 6.96 4.13 -3.23
CA LYS A 98 6.06 4.21 -2.06
C LYS A 98 4.69 3.61 -2.31
N ALA A 99 4.13 3.85 -3.51
CA ALA A 99 2.87 3.24 -3.93
C ALA A 99 2.98 1.71 -4.02
N ALA A 100 4.05 1.18 -4.61
CA ALA A 100 4.32 -0.26 -4.64
C ALA A 100 4.39 -0.84 -3.23
N ASN A 101 5.12 -0.20 -2.31
CA ASN A 101 5.23 -0.60 -0.92
C ASN A 101 3.90 -0.57 -0.18
N MET A 102 3.09 0.48 -0.36
CA MET A 102 1.75 0.58 0.22
C MET A 102 0.85 -0.54 -0.29
N TRP A 103 0.80 -0.76 -1.60
CA TRP A 103 -0.10 -1.74 -2.20
C TRP A 103 0.27 -3.17 -1.86
N ILE A 104 1.55 -3.56 -1.89
CA ILE A 104 1.93 -4.94 -1.55
C ILE A 104 1.59 -5.30 -0.10
N HIS A 105 1.89 -4.41 0.86
CA HIS A 105 1.52 -4.62 2.25
C HIS A 105 0.00 -4.63 2.45
N THR A 106 -0.74 -3.80 1.69
CA THR A 106 -2.20 -3.83 1.73
C THR A 106 -2.73 -5.16 1.20
N ILE A 107 -2.17 -5.68 0.10
CA ILE A 107 -2.55 -6.97 -0.48
C ILE A 107 -2.29 -8.12 0.52
N GLU A 108 -1.15 -8.10 1.20
CA GLU A 108 -0.74 -9.15 2.15
C GLU A 108 -1.74 -9.34 3.31
N TYR A 109 -2.29 -8.25 3.83
CA TYR A 109 -3.27 -8.30 4.92
C TYR A 109 -4.72 -8.35 4.44
N MET A 110 -4.94 -8.38 3.13
CA MET A 110 -6.27 -8.53 2.56
C MET A 110 -6.61 -10.01 2.36
N SER A 111 -7.85 -10.38 2.66
CA SER A 111 -8.32 -11.74 2.44
C SER A 111 -8.73 -11.93 0.98
N PRO A 112 -8.34 -13.06 0.35
CA PRO A 112 -8.76 -13.40 -1.00
C PRO A 112 -10.23 -13.84 -1.09
N GLU A 113 -10.96 -13.96 0.03
CA GLU A 113 -12.38 -14.34 0.05
C GLU A 113 -13.27 -13.36 -0.74
N ILE A 114 -12.88 -12.08 -0.78
CA ILE A 114 -13.51 -11.11 -1.67
C ILE A 114 -12.58 -10.91 -2.88
N TYR A 115 -12.56 -11.94 -3.72
CA TYR A 115 -11.60 -12.09 -4.80
C TYR A 115 -11.57 -10.90 -5.77
N GLU A 116 -12.71 -10.23 -6.00
CA GLU A 116 -12.78 -9.07 -6.90
C GLU A 116 -11.88 -7.92 -6.43
N TYR A 117 -11.99 -7.50 -5.16
CA TYR A 117 -11.16 -6.42 -4.62
C TYR A 117 -9.69 -6.83 -4.52
N TYR A 118 -9.41 -8.08 -4.16
CA TYR A 118 -8.06 -8.63 -4.13
C TYR A 118 -7.38 -8.60 -5.49
N ARG A 119 -8.08 -9.14 -6.50
CA ARG A 119 -7.57 -9.17 -7.86
C ARG A 119 -7.34 -7.76 -8.40
N GLU A 120 -8.27 -6.84 -8.17
CA GLU A 120 -8.14 -5.48 -8.66
C GLU A 120 -6.92 -4.77 -8.07
N LEU A 121 -6.69 -4.89 -6.76
CA LEU A 121 -5.51 -4.29 -6.13
C LEU A 121 -4.21 -4.92 -6.66
N CYS A 122 -4.21 -6.23 -6.89
CA CYS A 122 -3.09 -6.91 -7.53
C CYS A 122 -2.84 -6.38 -8.95
N ASP A 123 -3.88 -6.09 -9.72
CA ASP A 123 -3.76 -5.56 -11.08
C ASP A 123 -3.21 -4.11 -11.07
N ILE A 124 -3.65 -3.27 -10.11
CA ILE A 124 -3.09 -1.93 -9.88
C ILE A 124 -1.59 -2.03 -9.56
N PHE A 125 -1.21 -2.89 -8.60
CA PHE A 125 0.18 -3.10 -8.22
C PHE A 125 1.03 -3.57 -9.42
N LYS A 126 0.57 -4.57 -10.17
CA LYS A 126 1.26 -5.12 -11.36
C LYS A 126 1.47 -4.06 -12.43
N ALA A 127 0.46 -3.22 -12.67
CA ALA A 127 0.55 -2.14 -13.64
C ALA A 127 1.64 -1.14 -13.24
N ASN A 128 1.68 -0.73 -11.97
CA ASN A 128 2.71 0.16 -11.46
C ASN A 128 4.12 -0.44 -11.55
N VAL A 129 4.30 -1.71 -11.18
CA VAL A 129 5.61 -2.39 -11.29
C VAL A 129 6.09 -2.37 -12.75
N ARG A 130 5.21 -2.71 -13.70
CA ARG A 130 5.54 -2.69 -15.12
C ARG A 130 5.91 -1.30 -15.61
N GLU A 131 5.14 -0.29 -15.24
CA GLU A 131 5.37 1.10 -15.65
C GLU A 131 6.66 1.66 -15.05
N THR A 132 6.92 1.40 -13.76
CA THR A 132 8.15 1.81 -13.06
C THR A 132 9.38 1.22 -13.75
N LEU A 133 9.37 -0.09 -14.04
CA LEU A 133 10.48 -0.75 -14.73
C LEU A 133 10.70 -0.17 -16.13
N ASN A 134 9.63 0.11 -16.87
CA ASN A 134 9.75 0.66 -18.22
C ASN A 134 10.28 2.09 -18.25
N LYS A 135 9.90 2.93 -17.27
CA LYS A 135 10.30 4.34 -17.23
C LYS A 135 11.67 4.56 -16.59
N PHE A 136 12.01 3.80 -15.54
CA PHE A 136 13.15 4.12 -14.68
C PHE A 136 14.27 3.07 -14.72
N TYR A 137 14.02 1.86 -15.22
CA TYR A 137 15.04 0.81 -15.31
C TYR A 137 15.57 0.57 -16.72
N ALA A 138 15.05 1.30 -17.73
CA ALA A 138 15.44 1.12 -19.14
C ALA A 138 16.89 1.53 -19.42
N GLU A 139 17.40 2.55 -18.72
CA GLU A 139 18.74 3.13 -18.94
C GLU A 139 19.76 2.72 -17.85
N GLY A 140 19.34 1.92 -16.88
CA GLY A 140 20.15 1.51 -15.73
C GLY A 140 19.28 1.31 -14.48
N LYS A 141 19.79 0.58 -13.49
CA LYS A 141 19.06 0.40 -12.21
C LYS A 141 19.18 1.68 -11.37
N PRO A 142 18.06 2.26 -10.90
CA PRO A 142 18.10 3.32 -9.90
C PRO A 142 18.80 2.85 -8.62
N GLU A 143 19.40 3.79 -7.88
CA GLU A 143 20.04 3.54 -6.59
C GLU A 143 19.35 4.37 -5.48
N GLY A 144 19.59 3.99 -4.23
CA GLY A 144 19.10 4.70 -3.04
C GLY A 144 17.85 4.08 -2.42
N ALA A 145 17.32 4.75 -1.39
CA ALA A 145 16.27 4.20 -0.54
C ALA A 145 14.98 3.85 -1.31
N GLY A 146 14.58 4.67 -2.28
CA GLY A 146 13.43 4.37 -3.14
C GLY A 146 13.63 3.11 -4.01
N ALA A 147 14.86 2.87 -4.47
CA ALA A 147 15.18 1.66 -5.24
C ALA A 147 15.13 0.40 -4.40
N GLU A 148 15.71 0.44 -3.19
CA GLU A 148 15.62 -0.68 -2.24
C GLU A 148 14.17 -0.96 -1.82
N MET A 149 13.38 0.09 -1.59
CA MET A 149 11.94 -0.04 -1.28
C MET A 149 11.16 -0.69 -2.43
N PHE A 150 11.36 -0.21 -3.66
CA PHE A 150 10.68 -0.78 -4.83
C PHE A 150 11.08 -2.24 -5.05
N LYS A 151 12.38 -2.55 -4.93
CA LYS A 151 12.90 -3.92 -5.02
C LYS A 151 12.28 -4.81 -3.95
N ALA A 152 12.23 -4.37 -2.70
CA ALA A 152 11.62 -5.12 -1.60
C ALA A 152 10.15 -5.44 -1.89
N ALA A 153 9.38 -4.44 -2.37
CA ALA A 153 7.98 -4.63 -2.73
C ALA A 153 7.79 -5.65 -3.88
N VAL A 154 8.67 -5.64 -4.89
CA VAL A 154 8.64 -6.62 -5.99
C VAL A 154 8.98 -8.02 -5.49
N LEU A 155 10.01 -8.17 -4.65
CA LEU A 155 10.39 -9.47 -4.09
C LEU A 155 9.28 -10.05 -3.19
N GLN A 156 8.67 -9.24 -2.33
CA GLN A 156 7.55 -9.64 -1.51
C GLN A 156 6.34 -10.06 -2.35
N ALA A 157 6.08 -9.39 -3.48
CA ALA A 157 5.06 -9.82 -4.43
C ALA A 157 5.39 -11.12 -5.16
N CYS A 158 6.67 -11.46 -5.31
CA CYS A 158 7.10 -12.77 -5.81
C CYS A 158 6.89 -13.85 -4.76
N GLU A 159 7.21 -13.60 -3.50
CA GLU A 159 6.98 -14.52 -2.38
C GLU A 159 5.47 -14.81 -2.18
N ALA A 160 4.62 -13.84 -2.46
CA ALA A 160 3.17 -13.96 -2.38
C ALA A 160 2.50 -14.54 -3.65
N ASP A 161 3.28 -15.07 -4.61
CA ASP A 161 2.80 -15.60 -5.91
C ASP A 161 1.96 -14.60 -6.75
N ILE A 162 2.07 -13.30 -6.47
CA ILE A 162 1.42 -12.22 -7.24
C ILE A 162 2.22 -11.99 -8.53
N LEU A 163 3.55 -12.03 -8.44
CA LEU A 163 4.49 -11.88 -9.54
C LEU A 163 5.31 -13.16 -9.74
N LEU A 164 5.63 -13.49 -10.98
CA LEU A 164 6.51 -14.61 -11.30
C LEU A 164 7.98 -14.22 -11.05
N ALA A 165 8.63 -14.80 -10.05
CA ALA A 165 10.01 -14.49 -9.64
C ALA A 165 11.01 -14.45 -10.81
N GLU A 166 10.95 -15.44 -11.70
CA GLU A 166 11.81 -15.58 -12.89
C GLU A 166 11.80 -14.34 -13.80
N LYS A 167 10.69 -13.58 -13.81
CA LYS A 167 10.57 -12.36 -14.64
C LYS A 167 11.26 -11.15 -14.03
N TYR A 168 11.56 -11.17 -12.73
CA TYR A 168 11.99 -9.98 -11.97
C TYR A 168 13.33 -10.14 -11.27
N GLU A 169 13.82 -11.37 -11.05
CA GLU A 169 15.09 -11.68 -10.35
C GLU A 169 16.29 -10.86 -10.87
N ASN A 170 16.34 -10.56 -12.17
CA ASN A 170 17.41 -9.78 -12.78
C ASN A 170 17.00 -8.32 -13.15
N ARG A 171 15.74 -7.95 -12.97
CA ARG A 171 15.19 -6.65 -13.41
C ARG A 171 15.13 -5.59 -12.32
N VAL A 172 15.03 -6.00 -11.05
CA VAL A 172 15.03 -5.10 -9.89
C VAL A 172 16.33 -5.17 -9.09
#